data_AF-A0A512J3K3-F1
#
_entry.id   AF-A0A512J3K3-F1
#
_cell.length_a   1.000
_cell.length_b   1.000
_cell.length_c   1.000
_cell.angle_alpha   90.00
_cell.angle_beta   90.00
_cell.angle_gamma   90.00
#
_symmetry.space_group_name_H-M   'P 1'
#
loop_
_entity.id
_entity.type
_entity.pdbx_description
1 polymer ?
#
loop_
_entity_poly.entity_id
_entity_poly.type
_entity_poly.pdbx_seq_one_letter_code
_entity_poly.pdbx_strand_id
1 'polypeptide(L)'
;MRYLLDTTIISNLVKASPSEPLVAWMAGRNDEDLHIASLTVAEIRRGILEKPAGRRRGRPRGALDTIIAALAQANDCVVVTDDETDFGGVRVVNPLRGAP
;
A
#
# COMPACT_ATOMS: atom_id res chain seq x y z
N MET A 1 -0.38 -8.90 -12.21
CA MET A 1 -0.66 -9.17 -10.78
C MET A 1 -1.11 -7.85 -10.20
N ARG A 2 -2.19 -7.80 -9.41
CA ARG A 2 -2.80 -6.52 -9.03
C ARG A 2 -2.04 -5.86 -7.87
N TYR A 3 -1.68 -4.59 -8.04
CA TYR A 3 -0.94 -3.80 -7.07
C TYR A 3 -1.82 -2.66 -6.54
N LEU A 4 -1.92 -2.53 -5.22
CA LEU A 4 -2.59 -1.41 -4.57
C LEU A 4 -1.53 -0.43 -4.06
N LEU A 5 -1.45 0.74 -4.68
CA LEU A 5 -0.50 1.79 -4.35
C LEU A 5 -0.94 2.52 -3.07
N ASP A 6 -0.05 2.55 -2.10
CA ASP A 6 -0.22 3.36 -0.89
C ASP A 6 -0.03 4.86 -1.21
N THR A 7 -0.61 5.69 -0.36
CA THR A 7 -0.48 7.15 -0.34
C THR A 7 0.97 7.61 -0.33
N THR A 8 1.88 6.89 0.33
CA THR A 8 3.31 7.26 0.39
C THR A 8 4.00 7.09 -0.96
N ILE A 9 3.62 6.08 -1.73
CA ILE A 9 4.12 5.83 -3.10
C ILE A 9 3.63 6.93 -4.05
N ILE A 10 2.32 7.23 -4.01
CA ILE A 10 1.76 8.32 -4.82
C ILE A 10 2.43 9.65 -4.44
N SER A 11 2.61 9.91 -3.15
CA SER A 11 3.29 11.11 -2.66
C SER A 11 4.75 11.19 -3.11
N ASN A 12 5.43 10.06 -3.32
CA ASN A 12 6.80 10.03 -3.87
C ASN A 12 6.81 10.37 -5.37
N LEU A 13 5.88 9.80 -6.14
CA LEU A 13 5.77 10.00 -7.59
C LEU A 13 5.49 11.46 -7.99
N VAL A 14 4.76 12.21 -7.16
CA VAL A 14 4.42 13.61 -7.44
C VAL A 14 5.49 14.62 -7.00
N LYS A 15 6.60 14.17 -6.40
CA LYS A 15 7.72 15.06 -6.02
C LYS A 15 8.43 15.60 -7.27
N ALA A 16 9.03 16.77 -7.14
CA ALA A 16 9.85 17.36 -8.21
C ALA A 16 11.02 16.44 -8.65
N SER A 17 11.54 15.65 -7.71
CA SER A 17 12.50 14.57 -7.98
C SER A 17 11.99 13.30 -7.30
N PRO A 18 11.27 12.42 -8.02
CA PRO A 18 10.80 11.15 -7.50
C PRO A 18 11.96 10.16 -7.36
N SER A 19 11.78 9.12 -6.54
CA SER A 19 12.80 8.11 -6.34
C SER A 19 13.03 7.29 -7.62
N GLU A 20 14.26 7.30 -8.13
CA GLU A 20 14.66 6.50 -9.31
C GLU A 20 14.27 5.01 -9.25
N PRO A 21 14.51 4.26 -8.14
CA PRO A 21 14.11 2.86 -8.06
C PRO A 21 12.58 2.69 -8.13
N LEU A 22 11.80 3.65 -7.62
CA LEU A 22 10.34 3.61 -7.76
C LEU A 22 9.91 3.83 -9.21
N VAL A 23 10.50 4.81 -9.91
CA VAL A 23 10.20 5.06 -11.32
C VAL A 23 10.56 3.85 -12.17
N ALA A 24 11.74 3.26 -11.96
CA ALA A 24 12.17 2.05 -12.66
C ALA A 24 11.26 0.85 -12.35
N TRP A 25 10.83 0.70 -11.10
CA TRP A 25 9.85 -0.31 -10.71
C TRP A 25 8.55 -0.09 -11.50
N MET A 26 7.96 1.10 -11.47
CA MET A 26 6.71 1.42 -12.16
C MET A 26 6.79 1.16 -13.67
N ALA A 27 7.89 1.55 -14.32
CA ALA A 27 8.11 1.37 -15.75
C ALA A 27 8.10 -0.10 -16.22
N GLY A 28 8.30 -1.06 -15.30
CA GLY A 28 8.24 -2.49 -15.61
C GLY A 28 6.85 -3.13 -15.46
N ARG A 29 5.78 -2.37 -15.17
CA ARG A 29 4.42 -2.88 -14.93
C ARG A 29 3.47 -2.30 -15.95
N ASN A 30 2.41 -3.04 -16.26
CA ASN A 30 1.30 -2.51 -17.04
C ASN A 30 0.45 -1.60 -16.14
N ASP A 31 -0.01 -0.47 -16.68
CA ASP A 31 -0.84 0.48 -15.93
C ASP A 31 -2.14 -0.15 -15.39
N GLU A 32 -2.69 -1.14 -16.11
CA GLU A 32 -3.90 -1.88 -15.72
C GLU A 32 -3.72 -2.73 -14.45
N ASP A 33 -2.48 -3.08 -14.09
CA ASP A 33 -2.16 -3.81 -12.87
C ASP A 33 -2.00 -2.87 -11.66
N LEU A 34 -1.97 -1.55 -11.87
CA LEU A 34 -1.72 -0.53 -10.84
C LEU A 34 -3.04 0.12 -10.41
N HIS A 35 -3.32 0.08 -9.11
CA HIS A 35 -4.58 0.58 -8.55
C HIS A 35 -4.33 1.51 -7.36
N ILE A 36 -5.23 2.47 -7.15
CA ILE A 36 -5.29 3.31 -5.95
C ILE A 36 -6.61 3.04 -5.22
N ALA A 37 -6.59 3.16 -3.89
CA ALA A 37 -7.81 3.07 -3.10
C ALA A 37 -8.64 4.36 -3.24
N SER A 38 -9.92 4.24 -3.63
CA SER A 38 -10.91 5.27 -3.34
C SER A 38 -11.45 4.99 -1.93
N LEU A 39 -11.39 5.98 -1.02
CA LEU A 39 -11.80 5.80 0.37
C LEU A 39 -13.20 6.36 0.60
N THR A 40 -14.13 5.52 1.04
CA THR A 40 -15.45 5.91 1.53
C THR A 40 -15.50 5.96 3.07
N VAL A 41 -16.43 6.72 3.64
CA VAL A 41 -16.65 6.77 5.10
C VAL A 41 -16.95 5.36 5.67
N ALA A 42 -17.65 4.53 4.91
CA ALA A 42 -17.96 3.14 5.30
C ALA A 42 -16.69 2.28 5.37
N GLU A 43 -15.79 2.39 4.39
CA GLU A 43 -14.51 1.67 4.41
C GLU A 43 -13.60 2.16 5.54
N ILE A 44 -13.62 3.46 5.85
CA ILE A 44 -12.90 4.01 7.02
C ILE A 44 -13.40 3.38 8.31
N ARG A 45 -14.72 3.34 8.51
CA ARG A 45 -15.33 2.66 9.66
C ARG A 45 -14.96 1.19 9.69
N ARG A 46 -15.04 0.49 8.56
CA ARG A 46 -14.69 -0.93 8.45
C ARG A 46 -13.23 -1.18 8.81
N GLY A 47 -12.29 -0.41 8.27
CA GLY A 47 -10.87 -0.51 8.60
C GLY A 47 -10.64 -0.32 10.10
N ILE A 48 -11.22 0.71 10.72
CA ILE A 48 -11.07 0.94 12.16
C ILE A 48 -11.59 -0.24 13.00
N LEU A 49 -12.73 -0.83 12.60
CA LEU A 49 -13.43 -1.88 13.34
C LEU A 49 -12.87 -3.29 13.09
N GLU A 50 -12.47 -3.61 11.86
CA GLU A 50 -12.06 -4.95 11.40
C GLU A 50 -10.54 -5.12 11.36
N LYS A 51 -9.78 -4.30 12.10
CA LYS A 51 -8.30 -4.30 12.16
C LYS A 51 -7.68 -5.68 11.88
N PRO A 52 -7.12 -5.91 10.66
CA PRO A 52 -6.38 -7.13 10.40
C PRO A 52 -5.12 -7.09 11.26
N ALA A 53 -4.68 -8.24 11.75
CA ALA A 53 -3.58 -8.36 12.69
C ALA A 53 -2.23 -7.98 12.04
N GLY A 54 -1.89 -6.69 12.00
CA GLY A 54 -0.52 -6.22 11.86
C GLY A 54 -0.11 -5.55 13.15
N ARG A 55 0.60 -6.29 14.00
CA ARG A 55 1.22 -5.73 15.18
C ARG A 55 2.64 -5.33 14.83
N ARG A 56 2.86 -4.05 14.54
CA ARG A 56 4.15 -3.44 14.88
C ARG A 56 4.19 -3.37 16.41
N ARG A 57 5.09 -4.11 17.06
CA ARG A 57 5.32 -4.22 18.52
C ARG A 57 4.59 -3.14 19.35
N GLY A 58 3.35 -3.43 19.76
CA GLY A 58 2.58 -2.58 20.70
C GLY A 58 1.88 -1.34 20.14
N ARG A 59 2.02 -0.99 18.85
CA ARG A 59 1.29 0.14 18.23
C ARG A 59 0.27 -0.38 17.20
N PRO A 60 -1.01 -0.01 17.29
CA PRO A 60 -1.99 -0.39 16.27
C PRO A 60 -1.64 0.27 14.93
N ARG A 61 -1.86 -0.43 13.81
CA ARG A 61 -1.90 0.16 12.45
C ARG A 61 -2.70 1.46 12.44
N GLY A 62 -2.27 2.43 11.64
CA GLY A 62 -3.04 3.64 11.37
C GLY A 62 -4.40 3.29 10.75
N ALA A 63 -5.38 4.18 10.91
CA ALA A 63 -6.72 3.95 10.35
C ALA A 63 -6.65 3.77 8.82
N LEU A 64 -5.82 4.58 8.13
CA LEU A 64 -5.62 4.50 6.68
C LEU A 64 -4.97 3.17 6.25
N ASP A 65 -3.85 2.79 6.86
CA ASP A 65 -3.14 1.53 6.56
C ASP A 65 -4.06 0.33 6.78
N THR A 66 -4.93 0.42 7.78
CA THR A 66 -5.92 -0.63 8.06
C THR A 66 -6.93 -0.79 6.93
N ILE A 67 -7.38 0.33 6.34
CA ILE A 67 -8.30 0.30 5.19
C ILE A 67 -7.58 -0.21 3.95
N ILE A 68 -6.36 0.27 3.69
CA ILE A 68 -5.53 -0.19 2.55
C ILE A 68 -5.27 -1.69 2.65
N ALA A 69 -4.91 -2.20 3.84
CA ALA A 69 -4.72 -3.61 4.10
C ALA A 69 -6.00 -4.44 3.86
N ALA A 70 -7.17 -3.91 4.26
CA ALA A 70 -8.44 -4.58 4.07
C ALA A 70 -8.87 -4.59 2.59
N LEU A 71 -8.66 -3.49 1.86
CA LEU A 71 -8.92 -3.41 0.43
C LEU A 71 -8.01 -4.34 -0.37
N ALA A 72 -6.72 -4.39 -0.02
CA ALA A 72 -5.76 -5.28 -0.67
C ALA A 72 -6.17 -6.75 -0.49
N GLN A 73 -6.54 -7.17 0.72
CA GLN A 73 -7.03 -8.53 0.97
C GLN A 73 -8.34 -8.82 0.22
N ALA A 74 -9.32 -7.91 0.29
CA ALA A 74 -10.62 -8.11 -0.35
C ALA A 74 -10.55 -8.19 -1.88
N ASN A 75 -9.52 -7.57 -2.48
CA ASN A 75 -9.32 -7.51 -3.93
C ASN A 75 -8.13 -8.37 -4.42
N ASP A 76 -7.52 -9.13 -3.52
CA ASP A 76 -6.36 -9.98 -3.77
C ASP A 76 -5.14 -9.23 -4.38
N CYS A 77 -4.93 -8.00 -3.92
CA CYS A 77 -3.84 -7.14 -4.35
C CYS A 77 -2.59 -7.27 -3.46
N VAL A 78 -1.43 -6.97 -4.05
CA VAL A 78 -0.18 -6.72 -3.35
C VAL A 78 -0.10 -5.24 -3.00
N VAL A 79 0.12 -4.89 -1.74
CA VAL A 79 0.31 -3.49 -1.33
C VAL A 79 1.69 -3.01 -1.76
N VAL A 80 1.75 -1.85 -2.40
CA VAL A 80 3.00 -1.16 -2.71
C VAL A 80 3.15 -0.01 -1.74
N THR A 81 4.15 -0.07 -0.87
CA THR A 81 4.36 0.91 0.21
C THR A 81 5.85 1.05 0.52
N ASP A 82 6.25 2.18 1.08
CA ASP A 82 7.59 2.40 1.62
C ASP A 82 7.74 1.92 3.09
N ASP A 83 6.63 1.68 3.80
CA ASP A 83 6.61 1.12 5.17
C ASP A 83 5.99 -0.29 5.20
N GLU A 84 6.84 -1.29 5.01
CA GLU A 84 6.44 -2.71 5.10
C GLU A 84 5.94 -3.12 6.50
N THR A 85 6.37 -2.41 7.55
CA THR A 85 6.14 -2.84 8.94
C THR A 85 4.69 -2.68 9.37
N ASP A 86 3.96 -1.77 8.73
CA ASP A 86 2.55 -1.54 8.99
C ASP A 86 1.64 -2.55 8.29
N PHE A 87 2.15 -3.41 7.40
CA PHE A 87 1.35 -4.33 6.59
C PHE A 87 1.59 -5.83 6.89
N GLY A 88 2.06 -6.18 8.09
CA GLY A 88 2.26 -7.59 8.49
C GLY A 88 1.08 -8.55 8.18
N GLY A 89 1.35 -9.65 7.47
CA GLY A 89 0.31 -10.60 7.04
C GLY A 89 -0.42 -10.23 5.74
N VAL A 90 -0.10 -9.09 5.14
CA VAL A 90 -0.52 -8.71 3.77
C VAL A 90 0.66 -8.92 2.82
N ARG A 91 0.41 -9.25 1.56
CA ARG A 91 1.46 -9.29 0.53
C ARG A 91 1.91 -7.87 0.22
N VAL A 92 3.20 -7.58 0.35
CA VAL A 92 3.76 -6.23 0.21
C VAL A 92 4.96 -6.24 -0.74
N VAL A 93 5.13 -5.17 -1.49
CA VAL A 93 6.35 -4.84 -2.23
C VAL A 93 6.79 -3.43 -1.88
N ASN A 94 8.07 -3.26 -1.54
CA ASN A 94 8.68 -1.96 -1.32
C ASN A 94 9.58 -1.59 -2.52
N PRO A 95 9.10 -0.71 -3.43
CA PRO A 95 9.83 -0.37 -4.65
C PRO A 95 11.09 0.47 -4.36
N LEU A 96 11.19 1.09 -3.18
CA LEU A 96 12.34 1.91 -2.79
C LEU A 96 13.55 1.08 -2.36
N ARG A 97 13.38 -0.20 -2.06
CA ARG A 97 14.49 -1.12 -1.75
C ARG A 97 15.25 -1.59 -3.01
N GLY A 98 14.89 -1.08 -4.18
CA GLY A 98 15.34 -1.59 -5.47
C GLY A 98 14.40 -2.71 -5.96
N ALA A 99 14.34 -2.88 -7.27
CA ALA A 99 13.62 -4.02 -7.84
C ALA A 99 14.31 -5.34 -7.42
N PRO A 100 13.57 -6.45 -7.23
CA PRO A 100 14.17 -7.76 -7.42
C PRO A 100 14.69 -7.91 -8.86
#